data_AF-X1HK00-F1
#
_entry.id   AF-X1HK00-F1
#
_cell.length_a   1.000
_cell.length_b   1.000
_cell.length_c   1.000
_cell.angle_alpha   90.00
_cell.angle_beta   90.00
_cell.angle_gamma   90.00
#
_symmetry.space_group_name_H-M   'P 1'
#
loop_
_entity.id
_entity.type
_entity.pdbx_description
1 polymer ?
#
loop_
_entity_poly.entity_id
_entity_poly.type
_entity_poly.pdbx_seq_one_letter_code
_entity_poly.pdbx_strand_id
1 'polypeptide(L)'
;MKLIISEKEIAANRIAHILAGNGVDKEKICGVPVHHFKIDSEDYRVIGLKGHILKVDFPKEYANWFKVDPVELINAEIEKFPIQKKIIQALNKISSDADEIIIATDYDREGELIGYDAMQLVKEKTLLLLQKSKVFSNYSKD
;
A
#
# COMPACT_ATOMS: atom_id res chain seq x y z
N MET A 1 -4.51 -1.12 -17.38
CA MET A 1 -4.98 -0.61 -16.08
C MET A 1 -3.79 -0.36 -15.17
N LYS A 2 -3.73 0.82 -14.55
CA LYS A 2 -2.71 1.21 -13.57
C LYS A 2 -3.29 1.25 -12.16
N LEU A 3 -2.56 0.67 -11.20
CA LEU A 3 -2.91 0.70 -9.79
C LEU A 3 -2.01 1.69 -9.04
N ILE A 4 -2.59 2.70 -8.42
CA ILE A 4 -1.89 3.63 -7.52
C ILE A 4 -2.17 3.25 -6.07
N ILE A 5 -1.13 3.06 -5.28
CA ILE A 5 -1.22 2.71 -3.86
C ILE A 5 -0.68 3.89 -3.04
N SER A 6 -1.52 4.46 -2.17
CA SER A 6 -1.13 5.54 -1.27
C SER A 6 -1.18 5.11 0.19
N GLU A 7 -0.50 5.82 1.09
CA GLU A 7 -0.40 5.43 2.50
C GLU A 7 -1.74 5.47 3.26
N LYS A 8 -2.64 6.39 2.87
CA LYS A 8 -3.90 6.64 3.57
C LYS A 8 -5.02 6.88 2.57
N GLU A 9 -6.24 6.52 2.95
CA GLU A 9 -7.45 6.77 2.15
C GLU A 9 -7.64 8.24 1.75
N ILE A 10 -7.30 9.18 2.63
CA ILE A 10 -7.40 10.61 2.35
C ILE A 10 -6.44 11.00 1.20
N ALA A 11 -5.24 10.43 1.16
CA ALA A 11 -4.28 10.65 0.09
C ALA A 11 -4.77 10.04 -1.23
N ALA A 12 -5.27 8.79 -1.20
CA ALA A 12 -5.86 8.13 -2.36
C ALA A 12 -6.96 8.97 -3.02
N ASN A 13 -7.90 9.47 -2.21
CA ASN A 13 -8.99 10.31 -2.68
C ASN A 13 -8.46 11.62 -3.32
N ARG A 14 -7.46 12.28 -2.71
CA ARG A 14 -6.86 13.49 -3.27
C ARG A 14 -6.14 13.23 -4.60
N ILE A 15 -5.33 12.17 -4.67
CA ILE A 15 -4.63 11.76 -5.89
C ILE A 15 -5.65 11.51 -7.01
N ALA A 16 -6.69 10.73 -6.74
CA ALA A 16 -7.70 10.41 -7.74
C ALA A 16 -8.38 11.66 -8.28
N HIS A 17 -8.80 12.59 -7.41
CA HIS A 17 -9.45 13.83 -7.84
C HIS A 17 -8.51 14.80 -8.57
N ILE A 18 -7.23 14.84 -8.23
CA ILE A 18 -6.24 15.68 -8.92
C ILE A 18 -5.94 15.13 -10.32
N LEU A 19 -5.77 13.82 -10.44
CA LEU A 19 -5.45 13.17 -11.71
C LEU A 19 -6.64 13.11 -12.66
N ALA A 20 -7.84 12.78 -12.15
CA ALA A 20 -9.04 12.71 -12.97
C ALA A 20 -9.59 14.10 -13.35
N GLY A 21 -9.34 15.12 -12.53
CA GLY A 21 -9.99 16.43 -12.64
C GLY A 21 -11.47 16.38 -12.22
N ASN A 22 -12.30 15.66 -12.99
CA ASN A 22 -13.70 15.35 -12.74
C ASN A 22 -13.99 13.86 -13.04
N GLY A 23 -15.05 13.28 -12.46
CA GLY A 23 -15.49 11.92 -12.82
C GLY A 23 -14.69 10.80 -12.15
N VAL A 24 -14.53 10.87 -10.83
CA VAL A 24 -13.99 9.76 -10.03
C VAL A 24 -15.14 8.90 -9.52
N ASP A 25 -15.19 7.65 -9.95
CA ASP A 25 -16.10 6.65 -9.43
C ASP A 25 -15.52 6.01 -8.16
N LYS A 26 -16.39 5.65 -7.22
CA LYS A 26 -16.01 5.01 -5.97
C LYS A 26 -16.62 3.62 -5.91
N GLU A 27 -15.78 2.62 -5.78
CA GLU A 27 -16.19 1.23 -5.54
C GLU A 27 -15.65 0.73 -4.20
N LYS A 28 -16.14 -0.43 -3.76
CA LYS A 28 -15.63 -1.11 -2.57
C LYS A 28 -15.16 -2.51 -2.93
N ILE A 29 -13.88 -2.79 -2.69
CA ILE A 29 -13.29 -4.11 -2.92
C ILE A 29 -12.92 -4.69 -1.56
N CYS A 30 -13.49 -5.85 -1.22
CA CYS A 30 -13.38 -6.43 0.13
C CYS A 30 -13.78 -5.45 1.26
N GLY A 31 -14.68 -4.51 0.96
CA GLY A 31 -15.11 -3.45 1.88
C GLY A 31 -14.15 -2.28 2.02
N VAL A 32 -13.07 -2.25 1.24
CA VAL A 32 -12.08 -1.15 1.18
C VAL A 32 -12.44 -0.22 0.03
N PRO A 33 -12.49 1.11 0.24
CA PRO A 33 -12.73 2.06 -0.83
C PRO A 33 -11.63 1.99 -1.90
N VAL A 34 -12.04 2.06 -3.16
CA VAL A 34 -11.15 2.17 -4.31
C VAL A 34 -11.73 3.22 -5.25
N HIS A 35 -10.89 4.14 -5.70
CA HIS A 35 -11.27 5.20 -6.62
C HIS A 35 -10.89 4.79 -8.03
N HIS A 36 -11.82 4.91 -8.97
CA HIS A 36 -11.63 4.52 -10.37
C HIS A 36 -11.89 5.71 -11.28
N PHE A 37 -11.04 5.89 -12.28
CA PHE A 37 -11.18 6.91 -13.33
C PHE A 37 -10.40 6.51 -14.57
N LYS A 38 -10.57 7.26 -15.66
CA LYS A 38 -9.82 7.09 -16.91
C LYS A 38 -9.13 8.38 -17.32
N ILE A 39 -7.92 8.26 -17.86
CA ILE A 39 -7.19 9.35 -18.54
C ILE A 39 -6.79 8.83 -19.91
N ASP A 40 -7.18 9.52 -20.98
CA ASP A 40 -6.86 9.14 -22.37
C ASP A 40 -7.15 7.66 -22.69
N SER A 41 -8.27 7.14 -22.17
CA SER A 41 -8.72 5.75 -22.28
C SER A 41 -7.95 4.71 -21.44
N GLU A 42 -6.91 5.11 -20.71
CA GLU A 42 -6.22 4.25 -19.72
C GLU A 42 -6.99 4.24 -18.40
N ASP A 43 -7.23 3.05 -17.85
CA ASP A 43 -7.93 2.85 -16.57
C ASP A 43 -6.98 3.00 -15.38
N TYR A 44 -7.38 3.80 -14.39
CA TYR A 44 -6.66 4.00 -13.15
C TYR A 44 -7.51 3.58 -11.96
N ARG A 45 -6.90 2.83 -11.05
CA ARG A 45 -7.48 2.54 -9.73
C ARG A 45 -6.55 3.09 -8.65
N VAL A 46 -7.11 3.75 -7.64
CA VAL A 46 -6.36 4.28 -6.50
C VAL A 46 -6.91 3.70 -5.22
N ILE A 47 -6.02 3.11 -4.43
CA ILE A 47 -6.36 2.53 -3.12
C ILE A 47 -5.50 3.17 -2.03
N GLY A 48 -6.14 3.51 -0.93
CA GLY A 48 -5.46 3.98 0.29
C GLY A 48 -5.21 2.83 1.25
N LEU A 49 -3.99 2.77 1.78
CA LEU A 49 -3.67 1.93 2.92
C LEU A 49 -4.18 2.59 4.22
N LYS A 50 -3.69 2.08 5.35
CA LYS A 50 -3.94 2.66 6.69
C LYS A 50 -2.61 2.77 7.45
N GLY A 51 -1.62 3.41 6.82
CA GLY A 51 -0.23 3.34 7.27
C GLY A 51 0.34 1.93 7.08
N HIS A 52 1.09 1.43 8.06
CA HIS A 52 1.59 0.06 8.06
C HIS A 52 0.45 -0.97 7.96
N ILE A 53 0.55 -1.84 6.95
CA ILE A 53 -0.37 -2.97 6.73
C ILE A 53 0.18 -4.30 7.26
N LEU A 54 1.49 -4.32 7.56
CA LEU A 54 2.22 -5.40 8.21
C LEU A 54 2.73 -4.90 9.57
N LYS A 55 2.76 -5.80 10.56
CA LYS A 55 3.42 -5.59 11.85
C LYS A 55 4.68 -6.44 11.88
N VAL A 56 5.77 -5.83 12.30
CA VAL A 56 7.04 -6.50 12.59
C VAL A 56 6.99 -6.97 14.04
N ASP A 57 7.19 -8.26 14.29
CA ASP A 57 7.16 -8.84 15.64
C ASP A 57 8.05 -10.08 15.72
N PHE A 58 8.33 -10.55 16.93
CA PHE A 58 9.01 -11.82 17.13
C PHE A 58 8.06 -13.01 16.88
N PRO A 59 8.60 -14.19 16.56
CA PRO A 59 7.86 -15.45 16.56
C PRO A 59 7.08 -15.67 17.86
N LYS A 60 5.98 -16.43 17.78
CA LYS A 60 5.03 -16.59 18.89
C LYS A 60 5.64 -17.24 20.13
N GLU A 61 6.70 -18.02 19.99
CA GLU A 61 7.48 -18.57 21.11
C GLU A 61 8.02 -17.48 22.03
N TYR A 62 8.32 -16.28 21.50
CA TYR A 62 8.82 -15.15 22.27
C TYR A 62 7.71 -14.27 22.89
N ALA A 63 6.44 -14.62 22.70
CA ALA A 63 5.32 -13.78 23.17
C ALA A 63 5.18 -13.72 24.69
N ASN A 64 5.67 -14.72 25.43
CA ASN A 64 5.59 -14.77 26.89
C ASN A 64 6.90 -14.33 27.55
N TRP A 65 6.92 -13.09 28.03
CA TRP A 65 8.07 -12.46 28.66
C TRP A 65 8.58 -13.17 29.92
N PHE A 66 7.75 -13.99 30.58
CA PHE A 66 8.18 -14.78 31.75
C PHE A 66 8.86 -16.09 31.38
N LYS A 67 8.84 -16.48 30.09
CA LYS A 67 9.37 -17.75 29.58
C LYS A 67 10.54 -17.57 28.61
N VAL A 68 11.00 -16.34 28.43
CA VAL A 68 12.02 -15.95 27.45
C VAL A 68 13.11 -15.20 28.19
N ASP A 69 14.37 -15.59 27.99
CA ASP A 69 15.50 -14.77 28.40
C ASP A 69 15.63 -13.59 27.42
N PRO A 70 15.62 -12.32 27.87
CA PRO A 70 15.79 -11.16 27.00
C PRO A 70 17.03 -11.20 26.09
N VAL A 71 18.09 -11.92 26.48
CA VAL A 71 19.30 -12.08 25.65
C VAL A 71 18.99 -12.86 24.36
N GLU A 72 18.04 -13.79 24.37
CA GLU A 72 17.63 -14.55 23.19
C GLU A 72 17.03 -13.64 22.10
N LEU A 73 16.37 -12.54 22.50
CA LEU A 73 15.75 -11.58 21.57
C LEU A 73 16.76 -10.84 20.69
N ILE A 74 18.04 -10.79 21.08
CA ILE A 74 19.10 -10.17 20.27
C ILE A 74 19.29 -10.92 18.95
N ASN A 75 19.14 -12.24 18.98
CA ASN A 75 19.34 -13.13 17.83
C ASN A 75 18.03 -13.73 17.29
N ALA A 76 16.89 -13.42 17.91
CA ALA A 76 15.60 -13.92 17.48
C ALA A 76 15.27 -13.40 16.08
N GLU A 77 14.75 -14.30 15.25
CA GLU A 77 14.24 -13.91 13.93
C GLU A 77 13.06 -12.95 14.08
N ILE A 78 12.85 -12.13 13.06
CA ILE A 78 11.77 -11.14 13.02
C ILE A 78 10.81 -11.52 11.91
N GLU A 79 9.52 -11.61 12.24
CA GLU A 79 8.46 -11.96 11.30
C GLU A 79 7.57 -10.75 10.98
N LYS A 80 6.97 -10.78 9.78
CA LYS A 80 5.97 -9.79 9.35
C LYS A 80 4.57 -10.40 9.36
N PHE A 81 3.69 -9.84 10.17
CA PHE A 81 2.32 -10.29 10.33
C PHE A 81 1.32 -9.33 9.67
N PRO A 82 0.35 -9.82 8.89
CA PRO A 82 -0.68 -8.97 8.29
C PRO A 82 -1.66 -8.45 9.34
N ILE A 83 -1.69 -7.13 9.55
CA ILE A 83 -2.62 -6.47 10.47
C ILE A 83 -3.85 -5.89 9.77
N GLN A 84 -3.76 -5.62 8.46
CA GLN A 84 -4.87 -5.07 7.67
C GLN A 84 -5.37 -6.06 6.60
N LYS A 85 -5.90 -7.21 7.03
CA LYS A 85 -6.30 -8.32 6.15
C LYS A 85 -7.21 -7.92 4.97
N LYS A 86 -8.20 -7.05 5.21
CA LYS A 86 -9.12 -6.60 4.14
C LYS A 86 -8.42 -5.75 3.08
N ILE A 87 -7.47 -4.91 3.48
CA ILE A 87 -6.67 -4.09 2.57
C ILE A 87 -5.76 -4.99 1.74
N ILE A 88 -5.10 -5.96 2.37
CA ILE A 88 -4.24 -6.92 1.67
C ILE A 88 -5.04 -7.74 0.65
N GLN A 89 -6.24 -8.21 1.02
CA GLN A 89 -7.13 -8.91 0.10
C GLN A 89 -7.58 -8.02 -1.07
N ALA A 90 -7.91 -6.76 -0.81
CA ALA A 90 -8.27 -5.81 -1.86
C ALA A 90 -7.09 -5.53 -2.80
N LEU A 91 -5.90 -5.25 -2.25
CA LEU A 91 -4.66 -5.06 -3.00
C LEU A 91 -4.38 -6.26 -3.91
N ASN A 92 -4.43 -7.49 -3.38
CA ASN A 92 -4.17 -8.70 -4.14
C ASN A 92 -5.20 -8.92 -5.26
N LYS A 93 -6.45 -8.52 -5.06
CA LYS A 93 -7.50 -8.62 -6.07
C LYS A 93 -7.35 -7.58 -7.18
N ILE A 94 -6.91 -6.36 -6.86
CA ILE A 94 -6.78 -5.29 -7.85
C ILE A 94 -5.47 -5.42 -8.62
N SER A 95 -4.40 -5.80 -7.94
CA SER A 95 -3.06 -5.94 -8.54
C SER A 95 -2.98 -7.07 -9.57
N SER A 96 -3.85 -8.10 -9.50
CA SER A 96 -3.89 -9.16 -10.51
C SER A 96 -4.31 -8.67 -11.89
N ASP A 97 -5.08 -7.58 -11.93
CA ASP A 97 -5.62 -6.99 -13.15
C ASP A 97 -4.80 -5.74 -13.57
N ALA A 98 -3.72 -5.44 -12.84
CA ALA A 98 -2.88 -4.26 -13.07
C ALA A 98 -1.69 -4.58 -13.97
N ASP A 99 -1.49 -3.78 -15.01
CA ASP A 99 -0.31 -3.81 -15.86
C ASP A 99 0.86 -3.03 -15.25
N GLU A 100 0.54 -2.01 -14.43
CA GLU A 100 1.52 -1.14 -13.77
C GLU A 100 1.04 -0.83 -12.35
N ILE A 101 1.99 -0.85 -11.40
CA ILE A 101 1.76 -0.48 -10.00
C ILE A 101 2.60 0.75 -9.67
N ILE A 102 1.96 1.79 -9.15
CA ILE A 102 2.55 3.07 -8.78
C ILE A 102 2.44 3.23 -7.26
N ILE A 103 3.58 3.33 -6.59
CA ILE A 103 3.63 3.62 -5.16
C ILE A 103 3.64 5.14 -4.98
N ALA A 104 2.63 5.65 -4.26
CA ALA A 104 2.40 7.05 -3.97
C ALA A 104 2.23 7.26 -2.45
N THR A 105 3.11 6.63 -1.66
CA THR A 105 3.26 6.88 -0.22
C THR A 105 3.97 8.20 0.02
N ASP A 106 3.99 8.66 1.28
CA ASP A 106 4.62 9.92 1.65
C ASP A 106 6.15 9.86 1.39
N TYR A 107 6.74 10.99 1.02
CA TYR A 107 8.15 11.08 0.64
C TYR A 107 9.06 11.19 1.87
N ASP A 108 9.11 10.13 2.66
CA ASP A 108 10.01 9.97 3.79
C ASP A 108 10.38 8.49 4.00
N ARG A 109 11.20 8.21 5.01
CA ARG A 109 11.67 6.84 5.28
C ARG A 109 10.54 5.88 5.69
N GLU A 110 9.50 6.39 6.34
CA GLU A 110 8.35 5.59 6.77
C GLU A 110 7.46 5.26 5.56
N GLY A 111 7.17 6.25 4.73
CA GLY A 111 6.42 6.07 3.49
C GLY A 111 7.11 5.12 2.50
N GLU A 112 8.44 5.18 2.35
CA GLU A 112 9.20 4.24 1.53
C GLU A 112 9.11 2.80 2.09
N LEU A 113 9.16 2.61 3.42
CA LEU A 113 8.99 1.30 4.04
C LEU A 113 7.58 0.73 3.83
N ILE A 114 6.55 1.56 4.01
CA ILE A 114 5.16 1.17 3.77
C ILE A 114 4.95 0.83 2.28
N GLY A 115 5.51 1.63 1.40
CA GLY A 115 5.50 1.41 -0.05
C GLY A 115 6.18 0.10 -0.44
N TYR A 116 7.33 -0.20 0.16
CA TYR A 116 8.04 -1.46 -0.01
C TYR A 116 7.22 -2.66 0.47
N ASP A 117 6.58 -2.58 1.64
CA ASP A 117 5.73 -3.65 2.16
C ASP A 117 4.52 -3.91 1.25
N ALA A 118 3.87 -2.85 0.77
CA ALA A 118 2.78 -2.98 -0.20
C ALA A 118 3.27 -3.59 -1.51
N MET A 119 4.43 -3.16 -2.00
CA MET A 119 5.06 -3.73 -3.20
C MET A 119 5.36 -5.21 -3.02
N GLN A 120 5.92 -5.66 -1.88
CA GLN A 120 6.24 -7.07 -1.66
C GLN A 120 4.99 -7.95 -1.69
N LEU A 121 3.86 -7.47 -1.14
CA LEU A 121 2.59 -8.20 -1.14
C LEU A 121 2.00 -8.36 -2.56
N VAL A 122 2.20 -7.39 -3.45
CA VAL A 122 1.69 -7.44 -4.84
C VAL A 122 2.69 -8.05 -5.83
N LYS A 123 4.00 -7.97 -5.54
CA LYS A 123 5.10 -8.44 -6.41
C LYS A 123 5.15 -9.95 -6.56
N GLU A 124 4.52 -10.72 -5.66
CA GLU A 124 4.33 -12.16 -5.86
C GLU A 124 3.55 -12.49 -7.16
N LYS A 125 2.93 -11.50 -7.84
CA LYS A 125 2.16 -11.74 -9.08
C LYS A 125 2.47 -10.85 -10.29
N THR A 126 3.03 -9.66 -10.15
CA THR A 126 3.17 -8.72 -11.30
C THR A 126 4.56 -8.09 -11.34
N LEU A 127 5.31 -8.34 -12.42
CA LEU A 127 6.63 -7.76 -12.68
C LEU A 127 6.52 -6.70 -13.79
N LEU A 128 6.52 -5.42 -13.42
CA LEU A 128 7.05 -4.33 -14.25
C LEU A 128 7.44 -3.16 -13.35
N LEU A 129 8.75 -2.99 -13.20
CA LEU A 129 9.42 -1.94 -12.43
C LEU A 129 9.40 -0.63 -13.23
N LEU A 130 8.55 0.31 -12.82
CA LEU A 130 8.76 1.73 -13.06
C LEU A 130 8.77 2.44 -11.71
N GLN A 131 9.95 2.50 -11.08
CA GLN A 131 10.22 3.52 -10.06
C GLN A 131 10.23 4.88 -10.77
N LYS A 132 9.04 5.48 -10.89
CA LYS A 132 8.90 6.93 -10.93
C LYS A 132 8.32 7.36 -9.60
N SER A 133 9.19 7.49 -8.59
CA SER A 133 8.87 8.28 -7.40
C SER A 133 8.63 9.71 -7.90
N LYS A 134 7.38 10.08 -8.09
CA LYS A 134 7.00 11.45 -8.44
C LYS A 134 6.95 12.20 -7.11
N VAL A 135 7.83 13.19 -6.95
CA VAL A 135 7.86 14.02 -5.75
C VAL A 135 6.57 14.84 -5.71
N PHE A 136 5.63 14.45 -4.85
CA PHE A 136 4.44 15.24 -4.55
C PHE A 136 4.70 16.04 -3.27
N SER A 137 5.39 17.17 -3.37
CA SER A 137 5.73 17.98 -2.19
C SER A 137 4.56 18.81 -1.66
N ASN A 138 3.49 18.99 -2.45
CA ASN A 138 2.25 19.64 -2.03
C ASN A 138 1.10 19.28 -2.98
N TYR A 139 -0.03 18.86 -2.43
CA TYR A 139 -1.29 18.77 -3.15
C TYR A 139 -2.01 20.14 -3.11
N SER A 140 -1.37 21.17 -3.65
CA SER A 140 -2.01 22.45 -3.98
C SER A 140 -2.32 22.46 -5.47
N LYS A 141 -3.52 22.91 -5.83
CA LYS A 141 -3.80 23.34 -7.20
C LYS A 141 -3.14 24.70 -7.35
N ASP A 142 -2.04 24.77 -8.07
CA ASP A 142 -1.61 26.00 -8.75
C ASP A 142 -2.10 25.93 -10.20
#